data_AF-A0A2G5CS55-F1
#
_entry.id   AF-A0A2G5CS55-F1
#
_cell.length_a   1.000
_cell.length_b   1.000
_cell.length_c   1.000
_cell.angle_alpha   90.00
_cell.angle_beta   90.00
_cell.angle_gamma   90.00
#
_symmetry.space_group_name_H-M   'P 1'
#
loop_
_entity.id
_entity.type
_entity.pdbx_description
1 polymer ?
#
loop_
_entity_poly.entity_id
_entity_poly.type
_entity_poly.pdbx_seq_one_letter_code
_entity_poly.pdbx_strand_id
1 'polypeptide(L)'
;MASSAITFPAKGKLIRVLSIDGGGVKGLIPGVMLEYLESQLQELDGEDVRLADYFDVVTGTSTGGLIATMITAPNPKNRPFYAAKDIVPFYLEHCPKIFPQKNNVGLLGMAANVMDAVKAINGPKYDGKYLRTLLQEFLPETKLNQTLTPVIIPTFDIKHLQPIIFSTFEADRDELKNPLLSDVCISTSAAPIFLPAHHFKTSNSKKEERCFNLIDGGVAANNPTLIAMSMITRELLMQKQRFFASNPLDYGRFPSNIIRHRISQRGIQV
;
A
#
# COMPACT_ATOMS: atom_id res chain seq x y z
N MET A 1 23.17 7.34 2.89
CA MET A 1 21.74 7.32 2.50
C MET A 1 21.68 6.82 1.08
N ALA A 2 21.19 5.60 0.87
CA ALA A 2 21.01 5.06 -0.47
C ALA A 2 19.82 5.75 -1.12
N SER A 3 20.02 6.31 -2.32
CA SER A 3 18.95 6.91 -3.11
C SER A 3 17.98 5.80 -3.52
N SER A 4 16.73 5.90 -3.10
CA SER A 4 15.57 5.06 -3.45
C SER A 4 15.05 5.31 -4.88
N ALA A 5 15.91 5.85 -5.76
CA ALA A 5 15.63 5.86 -7.19
C ALA A 5 15.64 4.42 -7.69
N ILE A 6 14.63 4.04 -8.49
CA ILE A 6 14.75 2.87 -9.37
C ILE A 6 16.04 3.09 -10.16
N THR A 7 17.08 2.33 -9.83
CA THR A 7 18.31 2.36 -10.60
C THR A 7 17.98 1.67 -11.90
N PHE A 8 18.13 2.37 -13.03
CA PHE A 8 17.77 1.80 -14.32
C PHE A 8 18.38 0.40 -14.43
N PRO A 9 17.56 -0.62 -14.72
CA PRO A 9 18.13 -1.86 -15.17
C PRO A 9 19.03 -1.55 -16.38
N ALA A 10 20.27 -2.05 -16.34
CA ALA A 10 21.13 -2.07 -17.52
C ALA A 10 20.34 -2.63 -18.71
N LYS A 11 20.66 -2.19 -19.92
CA LYS A 11 19.91 -2.53 -21.15
C LYS A 11 19.50 -4.02 -21.16
N GLY A 12 18.19 -4.28 -21.06
CA GLY A 12 17.63 -5.64 -21.06
C GLY A 12 17.16 -6.20 -19.69
N LYS A 13 17.39 -5.51 -18.57
CA LYS A 13 16.87 -5.96 -17.26
C LYS A 13 15.42 -5.46 -17.05
N LEU A 14 14.57 -6.35 -16.56
CA LEU A 14 13.13 -6.12 -16.36
C LEU A 14 12.87 -5.42 -15.02
N ILE A 15 11.76 -4.68 -14.92
CA ILE A 15 11.24 -4.14 -13.66
C ILE A 15 10.17 -5.11 -13.15
N ARG A 16 10.37 -5.64 -11.95
CA ARG A 16 9.46 -6.58 -11.28
C ARG A 16 8.54 -5.80 -10.35
N VAL A 17 7.25 -5.84 -10.62
CA VAL A 17 6.22 -5.11 -9.87
C VAL A 17 5.28 -6.11 -9.21
N LEU A 18 5.14 -6.03 -7.89
CA LEU A 18 4.12 -6.76 -7.14
C LEU A 18 2.91 -5.84 -6.92
N SER A 19 1.72 -6.28 -7.32
CA SER A 19 0.49 -5.52 -7.18
C SER A 19 -0.56 -6.31 -6.40
N ILE A 20 -1.09 -5.70 -5.34
CA ILE A 20 -2.01 -6.34 -4.41
C ILE A 20 -3.31 -5.54 -4.33
N ASP A 21 -4.40 -6.17 -4.72
CA ASP A 21 -5.73 -5.55 -4.76
C ASP A 21 -6.30 -5.32 -3.34
N GLY A 22 -7.22 -4.36 -3.24
CA GLY A 22 -8.05 -4.16 -2.06
C GLY A 22 -9.11 -5.27 -1.91
N GLY A 23 -9.56 -5.51 -0.68
CA GLY A 23 -10.55 -6.55 -0.41
C GLY A 23 -11.01 -6.76 1.03
N GLY A 24 -10.61 -5.91 1.98
CA GLY A 24 -10.95 -6.09 3.40
C GLY A 24 -10.39 -7.41 3.94
N VAL A 25 -11.22 -8.18 4.64
CA VAL A 25 -10.82 -9.50 5.19
C VAL A 25 -10.36 -10.48 4.10
N LYS A 26 -10.74 -10.27 2.83
CA LYS A 26 -10.28 -11.10 1.71
C LYS A 26 -8.77 -10.96 1.42
N GLY A 27 -8.06 -10.08 2.12
CA GLY A 27 -6.59 -10.02 2.15
C GLY A 27 -5.91 -11.33 2.54
N LEU A 28 -6.63 -12.25 3.18
CA LEU A 28 -6.16 -13.61 3.42
C LEU A 28 -5.81 -14.35 2.12
N ILE A 29 -6.54 -14.12 1.03
CA ILE A 29 -6.30 -14.78 -0.26
C ILE A 29 -4.92 -14.40 -0.83
N PRO A 30 -4.61 -13.11 -1.07
CA PRO A 30 -3.25 -12.75 -1.47
C PRO A 30 -2.23 -13.08 -0.38
N GLY A 31 -2.58 -13.06 0.92
CA GLY A 31 -1.70 -13.50 2.00
C GLY A 31 -1.18 -14.93 1.79
N VAL A 32 -2.06 -15.90 1.56
CA VAL A 32 -1.69 -17.30 1.28
C VAL A 32 -0.84 -17.40 0.01
N MET A 33 -1.19 -16.66 -1.04
CA MET A 33 -0.42 -16.66 -2.29
C MET A 33 1.01 -16.12 -2.10
N LEU A 34 1.15 -15.06 -1.30
CA LEU A 34 2.45 -14.45 -1.01
C LEU A 34 3.30 -15.32 -0.09
N GLU A 35 2.70 -15.98 0.89
CA GLU A 35 3.36 -16.97 1.74
C GLU A 35 3.98 -18.08 0.89
N TYR A 36 3.18 -18.68 -0.02
CA TYR A 36 3.67 -19.70 -0.93
C TYR A 36 4.76 -19.18 -1.87
N LEU A 37 4.59 -17.97 -2.42
CA LEU A 37 5.60 -17.38 -3.29
C LEU A 37 6.93 -17.16 -2.54
N GLU A 38 6.89 -16.59 -1.34
CA GLU A 38 8.09 -16.34 -0.56
C GLU A 38 8.77 -17.65 -0.13
N SER A 39 8.02 -18.69 0.20
CA SER A 39 8.59 -19.99 0.56
C SER A 39 9.31 -20.64 -0.63
N GLN A 40 8.76 -20.54 -1.84
CA GLN A 40 9.42 -21.05 -3.05
C GLN A 40 10.70 -20.26 -3.38
N LEU A 41 10.74 -18.96 -3.11
CA LEU A 41 11.97 -18.17 -3.26
C LEU A 41 13.01 -18.55 -2.20
N GLN A 42 12.58 -18.82 -0.96
CA GLN A 42 13.46 -19.26 0.12
C GLN A 42 14.06 -20.64 -0.12
N GLU A 43 13.30 -21.57 -0.74
CA GLU A 43 13.81 -22.88 -1.16
C GLU A 43 14.92 -22.76 -2.22
N LEU A 44 14.83 -21.76 -3.10
CA LEU A 44 15.80 -21.55 -4.18
C LEU A 44 17.05 -20.80 -3.72
N ASP A 45 16.87 -19.73 -2.95
CA ASP A 45 17.91 -18.72 -2.72
C ASP A 45 18.24 -18.50 -1.23
N GLY A 46 17.58 -19.23 -0.31
CA GLY A 46 17.88 -19.28 1.13
C GLY A 46 16.79 -18.69 2.03
N GLU A 47 16.72 -19.17 3.28
CA GLU A 47 15.64 -18.85 4.25
C GLU A 47 15.51 -17.35 4.61
N ASP A 48 16.58 -16.58 4.46
CA ASP A 48 16.60 -15.16 4.80
C ASP A 48 15.99 -14.28 3.70
N VAL A 49 15.73 -14.82 2.51
CA VAL A 49 15.11 -14.11 1.39
C VAL A 49 13.69 -13.64 1.72
N ARG A 50 13.35 -12.43 1.28
CA ARG A 50 12.02 -11.84 1.38
C ARG A 50 11.54 -11.33 0.04
N LEU A 51 10.22 -11.16 -0.10
CA LEU A 51 9.61 -10.59 -1.32
C LEU A 51 10.22 -9.22 -1.71
N ALA A 52 10.57 -8.40 -0.72
CA ALA A 52 11.22 -7.10 -0.94
C ALA A 52 12.56 -7.18 -1.69
N ASP A 53 13.23 -8.33 -1.68
CA ASP A 53 14.50 -8.54 -2.39
C ASP A 53 14.28 -8.83 -3.89
N TYR A 54 13.08 -9.27 -4.26
CA TYR A 54 12.72 -9.73 -5.61
C TYR A 54 11.85 -8.74 -6.36
N PHE A 55 11.14 -7.86 -5.67
CA PHE A 55 10.32 -6.85 -6.32
C PHE A 55 11.02 -5.50 -6.28
N ASP A 56 11.06 -4.84 -7.43
CA ASP A 56 11.65 -3.51 -7.56
C ASP A 56 10.63 -2.43 -7.15
N VAL A 57 9.32 -2.75 -7.23
CA VAL A 57 8.21 -1.91 -6.75
C VAL A 57 7.10 -2.80 -6.17
N VAL A 58 6.54 -2.39 -5.04
CA VAL A 58 5.34 -3.02 -4.46
C VAL A 58 4.20 -2.00 -4.45
N THR A 59 3.02 -2.39 -4.91
CA THR A 59 1.84 -1.52 -4.94
C THR A 59 0.65 -2.22 -4.30
N GLY A 60 -0.17 -1.45 -3.58
CA GLY A 60 -1.26 -2.03 -2.82
C GLY A 60 -2.36 -1.04 -2.51
N THR A 61 -3.62 -1.45 -2.71
CA THR A 61 -4.80 -0.65 -2.34
C THR A 61 -5.44 -1.22 -1.09
N SER A 62 -5.83 -0.37 -0.13
CA SER A 62 -6.55 -0.81 1.07
C SER A 62 -5.79 -1.89 1.82
N THR A 63 -6.42 -3.02 2.09
CA THR A 63 -5.78 -4.25 2.57
C THR A 63 -4.49 -4.60 1.83
N GLY A 64 -4.46 -4.47 0.49
CA GLY A 64 -3.23 -4.68 -0.28
C GLY A 64 -2.14 -3.66 0.04
N GLY A 65 -2.51 -2.43 0.39
CA GLY A 65 -1.59 -1.38 0.85
C GLY A 65 -1.03 -1.66 2.26
N LEU A 66 -1.85 -2.25 3.14
CA LEU A 66 -1.39 -2.78 4.42
C LEU A 66 -0.38 -3.90 4.22
N ILE A 67 -0.70 -4.89 3.38
CA ILE A 67 0.21 -6.00 3.07
C ILE A 67 1.50 -5.50 2.44
N ALA A 68 1.40 -4.58 1.46
CA ALA A 68 2.57 -3.95 0.84
C ALA A 68 3.47 -3.29 1.88
N THR A 69 2.88 -2.61 2.87
CA THR A 69 3.61 -2.00 3.97
C THR A 69 4.25 -3.04 4.89
N MET A 70 3.53 -4.09 5.27
CA MET A 70 4.04 -5.16 6.14
C MET A 70 5.32 -5.80 5.59
N ILE A 71 5.39 -6.01 4.26
CA ILE A 71 6.52 -6.66 3.59
C ILE A 71 7.62 -5.69 3.13
N THR A 72 7.44 -4.37 3.27
CA THR A 72 8.43 -3.37 2.84
C THR A 72 8.89 -2.41 3.93
N ALA A 73 8.19 -2.29 5.04
CA ALA A 73 8.61 -1.46 6.16
C ALA A 73 9.86 -2.06 6.83
N PRO A 74 10.91 -1.25 7.09
CA PRO A 74 12.16 -1.75 7.66
C PRO A 74 12.05 -1.96 9.17
N ASN A 75 12.49 -3.11 9.65
CA ASN A 75 12.79 -3.35 11.05
C ASN A 75 14.18 -2.77 11.43
N PRO A 76 14.60 -2.80 12.71
CA PRO A 76 15.91 -2.29 13.14
C PRO A 76 17.13 -2.93 12.48
N LYS A 77 16.98 -4.11 11.85
CA LYS A 77 18.03 -4.79 11.08
C LYS A 77 17.97 -4.44 9.58
N ASN A 78 17.17 -3.46 9.18
CA ASN A 78 16.95 -3.06 7.80
C ASN A 78 16.46 -4.22 6.90
N ARG A 79 15.62 -5.09 7.47
CA ARG A 79 14.88 -6.16 6.78
C ARG A 79 13.37 -5.93 6.94
N PRO A 80 12.50 -6.53 6.11
CA PRO A 80 11.07 -6.39 6.29
C PRO A 80 10.63 -6.75 7.71
N PHE A 81 9.69 -5.96 8.26
CA PHE A 81 9.11 -6.23 9.57
C PHE A 81 8.43 -7.60 9.64
N TYR A 82 7.69 -7.96 8.58
CA TYR A 82 7.01 -9.25 8.46
C TYR A 82 7.55 -10.05 7.29
N ALA A 83 7.63 -11.37 7.47
CA ALA A 83 7.69 -12.32 6.36
C ALA A 83 6.27 -12.53 5.80
N ALA A 84 6.17 -13.04 4.58
CA ALA A 84 4.88 -13.27 3.93
C ALA A 84 4.00 -14.26 4.72
N LYS A 85 4.61 -15.26 5.36
CA LYS A 85 3.94 -16.23 6.25
C LYS A 85 3.26 -15.59 7.46
N ASP A 86 3.67 -14.39 7.86
CA ASP A 86 3.12 -13.69 9.03
C ASP A 86 1.83 -12.93 8.69
N ILE A 87 1.54 -12.72 7.39
CA ILE A 87 0.37 -11.98 6.93
C ILE A 87 -0.92 -12.69 7.36
N VAL A 88 -1.06 -13.99 7.09
CA VAL A 88 -2.28 -14.73 7.40
C VAL A 88 -2.57 -14.75 8.91
N PRO A 89 -1.62 -15.10 9.79
CA PRO A 89 -1.78 -15.00 11.25
C PRO A 89 -2.18 -13.59 11.72
N PHE A 90 -1.54 -12.55 11.19
CA PHE A 90 -1.87 -11.16 11.53
C PHE A 90 -3.34 -10.84 11.21
N TYR A 91 -3.81 -11.21 10.01
CA TYR A 91 -5.20 -10.97 9.63
C TYR A 91 -6.18 -11.79 10.49
N LEU A 92 -5.86 -13.06 10.79
CA LEU A 92 -6.71 -13.89 11.65
C LEU A 92 -6.84 -13.33 13.07
N GLU A 93 -5.76 -12.76 13.62
CA GLU A 93 -5.78 -12.17 14.95
C GLU A 93 -6.52 -10.82 14.98
N HIS A 94 -6.22 -9.94 14.03
CA HIS A 94 -6.64 -8.55 14.11
C HIS A 94 -7.97 -8.27 13.41
N CYS A 95 -8.36 -9.01 12.36
CA CYS A 95 -9.63 -8.75 11.67
C CYS A 95 -10.87 -8.82 12.57
N PRO A 96 -11.02 -9.79 13.50
CA PRO A 96 -12.16 -9.80 14.41
C PRO A 96 -12.22 -8.57 15.33
N LYS A 97 -11.07 -7.96 15.65
CA LYS A 97 -10.96 -6.76 16.48
C LYS A 97 -11.20 -5.48 15.66
N ILE A 98 -10.78 -5.46 14.40
CA ILE A 98 -11.03 -4.37 13.44
C ILE A 98 -12.50 -4.35 13.00
N PHE A 99 -13.09 -5.53 12.79
CA PHE A 99 -14.44 -5.75 12.28
C PHE A 99 -15.25 -6.63 13.24
N PRO A 100 -15.53 -6.15 14.48
CA PRO A 100 -16.24 -6.93 15.47
C PRO A 100 -17.62 -7.34 14.96
N GLN A 101 -17.86 -8.65 14.89
CA GLN A 101 -19.18 -9.19 14.58
C GLN A 101 -20.04 -9.18 15.84
N LYS A 102 -21.27 -8.67 15.72
CA LYS A 102 -22.26 -8.78 16.79
C LYS A 102 -22.89 -10.16 16.72
N ASN A 103 -22.48 -11.05 17.63
CA ASN A 103 -23.10 -12.36 17.78
C ASN A 103 -24.47 -12.22 18.45
N ASN A 104 -25.50 -11.82 17.70
CA ASN A 104 -26.86 -11.78 18.21
C ASN A 104 -27.56 -13.12 17.94
N VAL A 105 -27.34 -14.08 18.84
CA VAL A 105 -28.14 -15.30 18.93
C VAL A 105 -29.30 -15.03 19.90
N GLY A 106 -30.51 -14.75 19.39
CA GLY A 106 -31.76 -14.68 20.18
C GLY A 106 -32.66 -13.47 19.91
N LEU A 107 -33.82 -13.43 20.59
CA LEU A 107 -34.91 -12.43 20.47
C LEU A 107 -34.45 -10.96 20.64
N LEU A 108 -33.27 -10.74 21.24
CA LEU A 108 -32.56 -9.46 21.36
C LEU A 108 -32.00 -8.92 20.03
N GLY A 109 -31.86 -9.76 18.99
CA GLY A 109 -31.34 -9.37 17.67
C GLY A 109 -32.26 -8.42 16.90
N MET A 110 -33.58 -8.51 17.09
CA MET A 110 -34.55 -7.66 16.40
C MET A 110 -34.47 -6.19 16.86
N ALA A 111 -34.28 -5.94 18.16
CA ALA A 111 -34.10 -4.59 18.70
C ALA A 111 -32.73 -3.99 18.32
N ALA A 112 -31.69 -4.84 18.25
CA ALA A 112 -30.37 -4.43 17.78
C ALA A 112 -30.37 -4.02 16.30
N ASN A 113 -31.20 -4.65 15.45
CA ASN A 113 -31.34 -4.27 14.04
C ASN A 113 -31.89 -2.85 13.85
N VAL A 114 -32.83 -2.42 14.72
CA VAL A 114 -33.38 -1.04 14.67
C VAL A 114 -32.34 -0.03 15.16
N MET A 115 -31.61 -0.34 16.24
CA MET A 115 -30.51 0.51 16.71
C MET A 115 -29.35 0.59 15.71
N ASP A 116 -29.07 -0.48 14.96
CA ASP A 116 -28.04 -0.49 13.93
C ASP A 116 -28.46 0.25 12.67
N ALA A 117 -29.75 0.22 12.31
CA ALA A 117 -30.30 1.08 11.27
C ALA A 117 -30.19 2.56 11.65
N VAL A 118 -30.44 2.92 12.92
CA VAL A 118 -30.29 4.30 13.43
C VAL A 118 -28.81 4.72 13.53
N LYS A 119 -27.91 3.82 13.97
CA LYS A 119 -26.46 4.09 14.01
C LYS A 119 -25.83 4.21 12.63
N ALA A 120 -26.31 3.47 11.64
CA ALA A 120 -25.85 3.56 10.25
C ALA A 120 -26.13 4.95 9.63
N ILE A 121 -27.07 5.72 10.19
CA ILE A 121 -27.37 7.10 9.76
C ILE A 121 -26.40 8.12 10.37
N ASN A 122 -25.77 7.79 11.51
CA ASN A 122 -24.94 8.73 12.30
C ASN A 122 -23.42 8.48 12.25
N GLY A 123 -22.93 7.54 11.44
CA GLY A 123 -21.50 7.30 11.31
C GLY A 123 -21.11 6.01 10.61
N PRO A 124 -19.79 5.77 10.42
CA PRO A 124 -19.29 4.53 9.82
C PRO A 124 -19.61 3.31 10.67
N LYS A 125 -19.71 2.14 10.04
CA LYS A 125 -20.03 0.86 10.68
C LYS A 125 -19.05 0.49 11.80
N TYR A 126 -17.78 0.87 11.65
CA TYR A 126 -16.71 0.65 12.63
C TYR A 126 -16.02 1.97 12.96
N ASP A 127 -15.58 2.14 14.21
CA ASP A 127 -14.97 3.40 14.67
C ASP A 127 -13.51 3.58 14.19
N GLY A 128 -12.89 2.51 13.70
CA GLY A 128 -11.50 2.49 13.23
C GLY A 128 -10.45 2.75 14.31
N LYS A 129 -10.81 2.82 15.60
CA LYS A 129 -9.85 3.14 16.67
C LYS A 129 -8.81 2.04 16.82
N TYR A 130 -9.26 0.78 16.84
CA TYR A 130 -8.36 -0.37 16.96
C TYR A 130 -7.34 -0.42 15.82
N LEU A 131 -7.78 -0.24 14.56
CA LEU A 131 -6.89 -0.21 13.40
C LEU A 131 -5.85 0.92 13.50
N ARG A 132 -6.26 2.11 13.95
CA ARG A 132 -5.36 3.27 14.10
C ARG A 132 -4.30 3.01 15.16
N THR A 133 -4.71 2.53 16.35
CA THR A 133 -3.79 2.17 17.42
C THR A 133 -2.81 1.09 16.98
N LEU A 134 -3.31 0.02 16.35
CA LEU A 134 -2.49 -1.07 15.85
C LEU A 134 -1.41 -0.58 14.85
N LEU A 135 -1.79 0.27 13.90
CA LEU A 135 -0.87 0.80 12.89
C LEU A 135 0.13 1.80 13.47
N GLN A 136 -0.26 2.60 14.47
CA GLN A 136 0.64 3.52 15.16
C GLN A 136 1.64 2.78 16.06
N GLU A 137 1.24 1.66 16.69
CA GLU A 137 2.15 0.81 17.46
C GLU A 137 3.11 0.06 16.53
N PHE A 138 2.62 -0.41 15.38
CA PHE A 138 3.43 -1.14 14.41
C PHE A 138 4.41 -0.23 13.64
N LEU A 139 4.01 1.01 13.33
CA LEU A 139 4.78 1.96 12.52
C LEU A 139 4.85 3.33 13.21
N PRO A 140 5.54 3.44 14.37
CA PRO A 140 5.45 4.63 15.21
C PRO A 140 5.99 5.89 14.53
N GLU A 141 7.16 5.79 13.89
CA GLU A 141 7.83 6.94 13.25
C GLU A 141 8.27 6.66 11.81
N THR A 142 7.94 5.48 11.28
CA THR A 142 8.35 5.08 9.94
C THR A 142 7.65 5.94 8.89
N LYS A 143 8.43 6.69 8.12
CA LYS A 143 7.96 7.50 7.00
C LYS A 143 7.92 6.72 5.70
N LEU A 144 7.12 7.21 4.75
CA LEU A 144 6.94 6.59 3.44
C LEU A 144 8.26 6.40 2.67
N ASN A 145 9.21 7.33 2.78
CA ASN A 145 10.50 7.21 2.11
C ASN A 145 11.48 6.24 2.76
N GLN A 146 11.13 5.65 3.91
CA GLN A 146 11.97 4.70 4.62
C GLN A 146 11.66 3.24 4.23
N THR A 147 10.70 2.99 3.33
CA THR A 147 10.41 1.63 2.86
C THR A 147 11.61 1.02 2.12
N LEU A 148 11.85 -0.27 2.34
CA LEU A 148 12.99 -1.02 1.76
C LEU A 148 12.89 -1.13 0.25
N THR A 149 11.67 -1.27 -0.25
CA THR A 149 11.33 -1.27 -1.67
C THR A 149 10.41 -0.08 -1.91
N PRO A 150 10.53 0.62 -3.05
CA PRO A 150 9.57 1.66 -3.41
C PRO A 150 8.13 1.15 -3.39
N VAL A 151 7.27 1.85 -2.65
CA VAL A 151 5.84 1.54 -2.58
C VAL A 151 4.99 2.54 -3.36
N ILE A 152 3.83 2.09 -3.82
CA ILE A 152 2.79 2.92 -4.42
C ILE A 152 1.45 2.55 -3.77
N ILE A 153 0.82 3.50 -3.09
CA ILE A 153 -0.41 3.27 -2.32
C ILE A 153 -1.43 4.36 -2.68
N PRO A 154 -2.51 4.02 -3.41
CA PRO A 154 -3.58 4.96 -3.73
C PRO A 154 -4.45 5.25 -2.49
N THR A 155 -4.96 6.47 -2.45
CA THR A 155 -5.99 6.98 -1.54
C THR A 155 -6.88 7.96 -2.32
N PHE A 156 -7.96 8.44 -1.71
CA PHE A 156 -8.83 9.45 -2.32
C PHE A 156 -9.08 10.61 -1.36
N ASP A 157 -8.84 11.85 -1.80
CA ASP A 157 -9.08 13.06 -1.01
C ASP A 157 -10.52 13.54 -1.19
N ILE A 158 -11.30 13.52 -0.11
CA ILE A 158 -12.71 13.91 -0.11
C ILE A 158 -12.93 15.42 -0.07
N LYS A 159 -11.94 16.20 0.37
CA LYS A 159 -12.03 17.67 0.39
C LYS A 159 -11.82 18.23 -1.01
N HIS A 160 -10.87 17.65 -1.76
CA HIS A 160 -10.54 18.09 -3.11
C HIS A 160 -11.12 17.20 -4.22
N LEU A 161 -11.84 16.13 -3.86
CA LEU A 161 -12.48 15.17 -4.77
C LEU A 161 -11.52 14.59 -5.83
N GLN A 162 -10.31 14.22 -5.42
CA GLN A 162 -9.28 13.71 -6.32
C GLN A 162 -8.49 12.54 -5.71
N PRO A 163 -7.97 11.61 -6.52
CA PRO A 163 -7.02 10.60 -6.05
C PRO A 163 -5.74 11.23 -5.51
N ILE A 164 -5.24 10.72 -4.39
CA ILE A 164 -3.91 11.02 -3.87
C ILE A 164 -3.12 9.71 -3.84
N ILE A 165 -2.04 9.65 -4.62
CA ILE A 165 -1.20 8.46 -4.70
C ILE A 165 0.07 8.70 -3.91
N PHE A 166 0.22 8.00 -2.80
CA PHE A 166 1.45 8.01 -2.05
C PHE A 166 2.46 7.10 -2.72
N SER A 167 3.65 7.64 -2.97
CA SER A 167 4.76 6.83 -3.47
C SER A 167 6.07 7.26 -2.86
N THR A 168 6.96 6.29 -2.63
CA THR A 168 8.34 6.54 -2.20
C THR A 168 9.04 7.53 -3.13
N PHE A 169 8.81 7.44 -4.46
CA PHE A 169 9.39 8.34 -5.45
C PHE A 169 9.03 9.81 -5.24
N GLU A 170 7.79 10.11 -4.86
CA GLU A 170 7.38 11.48 -4.60
C GLU A 170 7.84 11.93 -3.20
N ALA A 171 7.80 11.03 -2.22
CA ALA A 171 8.27 11.30 -0.86
C ALA A 171 9.76 11.68 -0.78
N ASP A 172 10.59 11.11 -1.66
CA ASP A 172 12.02 11.47 -1.77
C ASP A 172 12.28 12.87 -2.31
N ARG A 173 11.31 13.43 -3.05
CA ARG A 173 11.46 14.73 -3.73
C ARG A 173 10.72 15.86 -3.03
N ASP A 174 9.68 15.53 -2.28
CA ASP A 174 8.78 16.48 -1.64
C ASP A 174 8.45 16.01 -0.22
N GLU A 175 8.99 16.72 0.77
CA GLU A 175 8.75 16.46 2.20
C GLU A 175 7.26 16.50 2.56
N LEU A 176 6.45 17.32 1.87
CA LEU A 176 5.00 17.40 2.09
C LEU A 176 4.27 16.13 1.63
N LYS A 177 4.92 15.31 0.81
CA LYS A 177 4.42 14.01 0.34
C LYS A 177 5.11 12.83 1.03
N ASN A 178 5.82 13.08 2.12
CA ASN A 178 6.47 12.05 2.93
C ASN A 178 5.82 11.91 4.32
N PRO A 179 4.55 11.47 4.39
CA PRO A 179 3.85 11.27 5.66
C PRO A 179 4.36 10.03 6.43
N LEU A 180 3.86 9.84 7.64
CA LEU A 180 3.99 8.58 8.36
C LEU A 180 3.31 7.47 7.56
N LEU A 181 3.94 6.30 7.53
CA LEU A 181 3.44 5.14 6.82
C LEU A 181 2.16 4.60 7.47
N SER A 182 2.00 4.79 8.80
CA SER A 182 0.75 4.55 9.53
C SER A 182 -0.41 5.38 8.97
N ASP A 183 -0.21 6.67 8.70
CA ASP A 183 -1.25 7.56 8.17
C ASP A 183 -1.69 7.11 6.77
N VAL A 184 -0.71 6.74 5.92
CA VAL A 184 -0.99 6.17 4.59
C VAL A 184 -1.80 4.88 4.69
N CYS A 185 -1.44 3.98 5.61
CA CYS A 185 -2.13 2.71 5.85
C CYS A 185 -3.57 2.92 6.34
N ILE A 186 -3.79 3.84 7.29
CA ILE A 186 -5.11 4.19 7.80
C ILE A 186 -5.95 4.79 6.66
N SER A 187 -5.38 5.71 5.89
CA SER A 187 -6.06 6.35 4.76
C SER A 187 -6.48 5.37 3.68
N THR A 188 -5.56 4.53 3.19
CA THR A 188 -5.87 3.60 2.08
C THR A 188 -6.89 2.55 2.49
N SER A 189 -7.02 2.24 3.79
CA SER A 189 -7.96 1.26 4.32
C SER A 189 -9.29 1.85 4.78
N ALA A 190 -9.46 3.18 4.77
CA ALA A 190 -10.64 3.87 5.29
C ALA A 190 -11.84 3.76 4.33
N ALA A 191 -12.36 2.54 4.16
CA ALA A 191 -13.42 2.23 3.20
C ALA A 191 -14.71 2.99 3.54
N PRO A 192 -15.33 3.70 2.58
CA PRO A 192 -16.60 4.39 2.81
C PRO A 192 -17.64 3.46 3.42
N ILE A 193 -18.48 4.01 4.31
CA ILE A 193 -19.49 3.29 5.09
C ILE A 193 -18.90 2.38 6.19
N PHE A 194 -17.70 1.82 6.00
CA PHE A 194 -17.08 0.91 6.96
C PHE A 194 -16.22 1.60 8.01
N LEU A 195 -15.32 2.48 7.59
CA LEU A 195 -14.32 3.12 8.45
C LEU A 195 -14.35 4.65 8.28
N PRO A 196 -14.02 5.43 9.33
CA PRO A 196 -13.99 6.88 9.23
C PRO A 196 -12.83 7.35 8.36
N ALA A 197 -13.07 8.44 7.63
CA ALA A 197 -12.03 9.17 6.91
C ALA A 197 -10.85 9.52 7.83
N HIS A 198 -9.66 9.59 7.24
CA HIS A 198 -8.43 9.90 7.97
C HIS A 198 -7.94 11.30 7.60
N HIS A 199 -7.72 12.12 8.62
CA HIS A 199 -7.19 13.45 8.48
C HIS A 199 -5.86 13.55 9.21
N PHE A 200 -4.84 14.05 8.50
CA PHE A 200 -3.52 14.34 9.04
C PHE A 200 -2.88 15.48 8.25
N LYS A 201 -1.74 15.95 8.76
CA LYS A 201 -0.95 17.01 8.13
C LYS A 201 0.49 16.58 7.99
N THR A 202 1.13 17.03 6.92
CA THR A 202 2.59 17.01 6.78
C THR A 202 3.12 18.43 6.81
N SER A 203 4.36 18.60 7.26
CA SER A 203 5.07 19.87 7.28
C SER A 203 6.46 19.70 6.70
N ASN A 204 6.94 20.67 5.94
CA ASN A 204 8.32 20.67 5.44
C ASN A 204 9.23 21.55 6.30
N SER A 205 10.53 21.55 5.97
CA SER A 205 11.57 22.36 6.61
C SER A 205 11.29 23.87 6.57
N LYS A 206 10.44 24.34 5.66
CA LYS A 206 10.01 25.76 5.55
C LYS A 206 8.75 26.07 6.37
N LYS A 207 8.25 25.11 7.15
CA LYS A 207 6.99 25.20 7.91
C LYS A 207 5.75 25.40 7.03
N GLU A 208 5.82 25.04 5.76
CA GLU A 208 4.64 24.92 4.92
C GLU A 208 3.91 23.64 5.34
N GLU A 209 2.58 23.70 5.44
CA GLU A 209 1.75 22.56 5.81
C GLU A 209 0.91 22.09 4.63
N ARG A 210 0.74 20.77 4.52
CA ARG A 210 -0.24 20.16 3.63
C ARG A 210 -1.21 19.31 4.43
N CYS A 211 -2.49 19.63 4.30
CA CYS A 211 -3.57 18.88 4.95
C CYS A 211 -4.11 17.79 4.01
N PHE A 212 -4.40 16.62 4.57
CA PHE A 212 -4.95 15.49 3.84
C PHE A 212 -6.27 15.06 4.48
N ASN A 213 -7.30 14.82 3.67
CA ASN A 213 -8.62 14.34 4.11
C ASN A 213 -8.98 13.12 3.29
N LEU A 214 -8.52 11.94 3.72
CA LEU A 214 -8.41 10.78 2.85
C LEU A 214 -9.35 9.65 3.25
N ILE A 215 -9.82 8.94 2.23
CA ILE A 215 -10.54 7.67 2.32
C ILE A 215 -9.84 6.61 1.46
N ASP A 216 -10.40 5.40 1.48
CA ASP A 216 -9.85 4.21 0.83
C ASP A 216 -9.50 4.42 -0.64
N GLY A 217 -8.33 3.88 -1.02
CA GLY A 217 -7.81 3.95 -2.38
C GLY A 217 -8.68 3.20 -3.39
N GLY A 218 -9.52 2.27 -2.96
CA GLY A 218 -10.48 1.54 -3.76
C GLY A 218 -11.52 2.43 -4.44
N VAL A 219 -11.77 3.63 -3.90
CA VAL A 219 -12.58 4.67 -4.56
C VAL A 219 -11.89 5.20 -5.81
N ALA A 220 -10.56 5.27 -5.81
CA ALA A 220 -9.77 5.64 -6.99
C ALA A 220 -9.49 4.43 -7.89
N ALA A 221 -8.90 3.36 -7.33
CA ALA A 221 -8.63 2.10 -8.02
C ALA A 221 -8.45 0.95 -7.01
N ASN A 222 -9.38 -0.01 -7.01
CA ASN A 222 -9.24 -1.22 -6.19
C ASN A 222 -8.05 -2.09 -6.62
N ASN A 223 -7.73 -2.11 -7.91
CA ASN A 223 -6.55 -2.75 -8.46
C ASN A 223 -5.53 -1.66 -8.85
N PRO A 224 -4.41 -1.52 -8.11
CA PRO A 224 -3.47 -0.42 -8.32
C PRO A 224 -2.47 -0.67 -9.46
N THR A 225 -2.61 -1.75 -10.23
CA THR A 225 -1.64 -2.13 -11.26
C THR A 225 -1.44 -1.03 -12.30
N LEU A 226 -2.54 -0.47 -12.84
CA LEU A 226 -2.42 0.57 -13.87
C LEU A 226 -1.83 1.87 -13.30
N ILE A 227 -2.18 2.22 -12.07
CA ILE A 227 -1.60 3.37 -11.35
C ILE A 227 -0.09 3.18 -11.21
N ALA A 228 0.33 2.00 -10.73
CA ALA A 228 1.74 1.69 -10.57
C ALA A 228 2.51 1.77 -11.90
N MET A 229 1.97 1.15 -12.96
CA MET A 229 2.61 1.21 -14.29
C MET A 229 2.72 2.65 -14.81
N SER A 230 1.70 3.48 -14.60
CA SER A 230 1.71 4.90 -14.98
C SER A 230 2.79 5.67 -14.21
N MET A 231 2.86 5.48 -12.89
CA MET A 231 3.86 6.16 -12.05
C MET A 231 5.28 5.71 -12.37
N ILE A 232 5.51 4.41 -12.51
CA ILE A 232 6.82 3.86 -12.90
C ILE A 232 7.23 4.45 -14.26
N THR A 233 6.33 4.44 -15.25
CA THR A 233 6.61 5.03 -16.56
C THR A 233 6.97 6.52 -16.46
N ARG A 234 6.23 7.28 -15.63
CA ARG A 234 6.52 8.70 -15.39
C ARG A 234 7.90 8.89 -14.76
N GLU A 235 8.27 8.07 -13.78
CA GLU A 235 9.61 8.14 -13.16
C GLU A 235 10.72 7.80 -14.16
N LEU A 236 10.53 6.76 -14.99
CA LEU A 236 11.48 6.41 -16.04
C LEU A 236 11.66 7.55 -17.05
N LEU A 237 10.57 8.23 -17.44
CA LEU A 237 10.64 9.39 -18.34
C LEU A 237 11.35 10.59 -17.69
N MET A 238 11.07 10.88 -16.42
CA MET A 238 11.72 11.97 -15.69
C MET A 238 13.22 11.72 -15.53
N GLN A 239 13.62 10.50 -15.18
CA GLN A 239 15.02 10.12 -15.10
C GLN A 239 15.71 10.18 -16.47
N LYS A 240 15.04 9.73 -17.54
CA LYS A 240 15.52 9.85 -18.92
C LYS A 240 15.79 11.31 -19.28
N GLN A 241 14.85 12.21 -19.00
CA GLN A 241 15.02 13.63 -19.27
C GLN A 241 16.19 14.23 -18.48
N ARG A 242 16.37 13.85 -17.20
CA ARG A 242 17.52 14.26 -16.39
C ARG A 242 18.84 13.77 -16.97
N PHE A 243 18.90 12.51 -17.40
CA PHE A 243 20.10 11.95 -18.04
C PHE A 243 20.47 12.73 -19.31
N PHE A 244 19.51 12.95 -20.21
CA PHE A 244 19.75 13.74 -21.44
C PHE A 244 20.10 15.20 -21.15
N ALA A 245 19.53 15.81 -20.11
CA ALA A 245 19.91 17.16 -19.69
C ALA A 245 21.34 17.22 -19.15
N SER A 246 21.81 16.16 -18.47
CA SER A 246 23.18 16.07 -17.93
C SER A 246 24.25 15.62 -18.94
N ASN A 247 23.86 14.82 -19.94
CA ASN A 247 24.75 14.29 -20.99
C ASN A 247 24.08 14.39 -22.37
N PRO A 248 24.10 15.58 -23.01
CA PRO A 248 23.36 15.85 -24.24
C PRO A 248 23.80 15.04 -25.47
N LEU A 249 24.98 14.40 -25.41
CA LEU A 249 25.61 13.69 -26.54
C LEU A 249 25.44 12.16 -26.48
N ASP A 250 24.89 11.59 -25.40
CA ASP A 250 24.80 10.14 -25.21
C ASP A 250 23.42 9.58 -25.59
N TYR A 251 23.11 9.62 -26.90
CA TYR A 251 21.83 9.15 -27.46
C TYR A 251 21.66 7.62 -27.52
N GLY A 252 22.71 6.83 -27.25
CA GLY A 252 22.73 5.38 -27.54
C GLY A 252 22.39 4.44 -26.38
N ARG A 253 22.28 4.92 -25.13
CA ARG A 253 22.29 4.05 -23.93
C ARG A 253 20.94 3.76 -23.27
N PHE A 254 19.82 4.31 -23.74
CA PHE A 254 18.52 4.10 -23.08
C PHE A 254 17.77 2.85 -23.58
N PRO A 255 17.35 1.91 -22.71
CA PRO A 255 16.57 0.75 -23.13
C PRO A 255 15.11 1.11 -23.44
N SER A 256 14.71 0.86 -24.68
CA SER A 256 13.33 0.60 -25.08
C SER A 256 13.02 -0.86 -24.77
N ASN A 257 12.06 -1.18 -23.88
CA ASN A 257 11.23 -2.40 -23.90
C ASN A 257 10.45 -2.54 -22.58
N ILE A 258 9.12 -2.45 -22.62
CA ILE A 258 8.22 -2.84 -21.54
C ILE A 258 7.47 -4.08 -22.02
N ILE A 259 7.75 -5.25 -21.45
CA ILE A 259 7.01 -6.50 -21.73
C ILE A 259 5.98 -6.70 -20.62
N ARG A 260 4.71 -6.90 -21.00
CA ARG A 260 3.57 -7.09 -20.09
C ARG A 260 3.30 -8.58 -19.88
N HIS A 261 3.36 -9.07 -18.64
CA HIS A 261 2.73 -10.34 -18.28
C HIS A 261 1.46 -10.07 -17.44
N ARG A 262 0.37 -10.76 -17.79
CA ARG A 262 -0.95 -10.68 -17.17
C ARG A 262 -1.20 -12.00 -16.44
N ILE A 263 -1.49 -11.94 -15.15
CA ILE A 263 -2.27 -12.97 -14.46
C ILE A 263 -3.57 -12.28 -14.02
N SER A 264 -4.69 -12.74 -14.56
CA SER A 264 -6.03 -12.20 -14.32
C SER A 264 -6.94 -13.36 -13.97
N GLN A 265 -7.43 -13.44 -12.74
CA GLN A 265 -8.57 -14.29 -12.42
C GLN A 265 -9.85 -13.58 -12.88
N ARG A 266 -10.35 -13.97 -14.04
CA ARG A 266 -11.74 -13.70 -14.44
C ARG A 266 -12.50 -15.03 -14.45
N GLY A 267 -13.49 -15.14 -13.57
CA GLY A 267 -14.71 -15.92 -13.79
C GLY A 267 -14.68 -17.41 -13.45
N ILE A 268 -15.12 -17.76 -12.25
CA ILE A 268 -16.08 -18.86 -12.06
C ILE A 268 -17.20 -18.28 -11.19
N GLN A 269 -18.26 -17.80 -11.85
CA GLN A 269 -19.57 -17.73 -11.22
C GLN A 269 -20.18 -19.13 -11.35
N VAL A 270 -20.54 -19.72 -10.22
CA VAL A 270 -21.54 -20.79 -10.15
C VAL A 270 -22.89 -20.11 -9.96
#